data_AF-A0A358KHW9-F1
#
_entry.id   AF-A0A358KHW9-F1
#
_cell.length_a   1.000
_cell.length_b   1.000
_cell.length_c   1.000
_cell.angle_alpha   90.00
_cell.angle_beta   90.00
_cell.angle_gamma   90.00
#
_symmetry.space_group_name_H-M   'P 1'
#
loop_
_entity.id
_entity.type
_entity.pdbx_description
1 polymer ?
#
loop_
_entity_poly.entity_id
_entity_poly.type
_entity_poly.pdbx_seq_one_letter_code
_entity_poly.pdbx_strand_id
1 'polypeptide(L)'
;MKEDFIRRKERWAKKMSGRERPTRPNAGRLPPGQHEVNNFPVLDLGVHPEIPLDKWQLKIHGEVENPVTLNWEQFMALPQFTDVSDFHCVTT
;
A
#
# COMPACT_ATOMS: atom_id res chain seq x y z
N MET A 1 -30.41 8.52 29.34
CA MET A 1 -29.75 8.77 28.02
C MET A 1 -28.29 9.20 28.13
N LYS A 2 -27.97 10.38 28.69
CA LYS A 2 -26.57 10.87 28.79
C LYS A 2 -25.75 10.06 29.80
N GLU A 3 -26.34 9.71 30.94
CA GLU A 3 -25.73 8.85 31.98
C GLU A 3 -25.46 7.43 31.50
N ASP A 4 -26.36 6.84 30.72
CA ASP A 4 -26.15 5.50 30.15
C ASP A 4 -24.96 5.46 29.20
N PHE A 5 -24.70 6.57 28.52
CA PHE A 5 -23.58 6.73 27.60
C PHE A 5 -22.25 6.89 28.36
N ILE A 6 -22.26 7.70 29.42
CA ILE A 6 -21.12 7.88 30.33
C ILE A 6 -20.77 6.54 30.98
N ARG A 7 -21.76 5.84 31.55
CA ARG A 7 -21.58 4.53 32.20
C ARG A 7 -21.07 3.44 31.25
N ARG A 8 -21.41 3.51 29.94
CA ARG A 8 -20.86 2.62 28.90
C ARG A 8 -19.40 2.94 28.60
N LYS A 9 -19.06 4.23 28.48
CA LYS A 9 -17.68 4.68 28.26
C LYS A 9 -16.78 4.35 29.43
N GLU A 10 -17.24 4.53 30.67
CA GLU A 10 -16.49 4.16 31.87
C GLU A 10 -16.27 2.65 31.97
N ARG A 11 -17.28 1.83 31.65
CA ARG A 11 -17.14 0.37 31.58
C ARG A 11 -16.10 -0.05 30.55
N TRP A 12 -16.13 0.58 29.38
CA TRP A 12 -15.18 0.32 28.31
C TRP A 12 -13.77 0.77 28.69
N ALA A 13 -13.61 1.96 29.27
CA ALA A 13 -12.33 2.47 29.78
C ALA A 13 -11.74 1.56 30.86
N LYS A 14 -12.55 1.09 31.81
CA LYS A 14 -12.11 0.13 32.85
C LYS A 14 -11.74 -1.24 32.26
N LYS A 15 -12.44 -1.69 31.20
CA LYS A 15 -12.11 -2.94 30.47
C LYS A 15 -10.80 -2.84 29.69
N MET A 16 -10.45 -1.65 29.20
CA MET A 16 -9.26 -1.38 28.40
C MET A 16 -8.06 -0.90 29.24
N SER A 17 -8.30 -0.40 30.45
CA SER A 17 -7.26 -0.02 31.42
C SER A 17 -6.40 -1.24 31.78
N GLY A 18 -5.09 -1.11 31.63
CA GLY A 18 -4.13 -2.18 31.93
C GLY A 18 -4.01 -3.27 30.87
N ARG A 19 -4.75 -3.20 29.75
CA ARG A 19 -4.46 -4.05 28.58
C ARG A 19 -3.27 -3.46 27.84
N GLU A 20 -2.28 -4.28 27.54
CA GLU A 20 -1.26 -3.92 26.55
C GLU A 20 -1.99 -3.55 25.25
N ARG A 21 -1.67 -2.37 24.72
CA ARG A 21 -2.14 -2.02 23.38
C ARG A 21 -1.55 -3.07 22.45
N PRO A 22 -2.37 -3.72 21.60
CA PRO A 22 -1.83 -4.66 20.64
C PRO A 22 -0.69 -3.97 19.90
N THR A 23 0.47 -4.62 19.86
CA THR A 23 1.60 -4.17 19.08
C THR A 23 1.13 -4.06 17.65
N ARG A 24 0.97 -2.83 17.15
CA ARG A 24 0.78 -2.63 15.72
C ARG A 24 2.13 -2.94 15.10
N PRO A 25 2.22 -3.92 14.18
CA PRO A 25 3.50 -4.32 13.58
C PRO A 25 4.30 -3.13 13.03
N ASN A 26 3.60 -2.05 12.65
CA ASN A 26 4.14 -0.85 12.03
C ASN A 26 3.94 0.45 12.85
N ALA A 27 3.80 0.37 14.19
CA ALA A 27 3.49 1.53 15.04
C ALA A 27 4.45 2.74 14.89
N GLY A 28 5.67 2.54 14.36
CA GLY A 28 6.64 3.58 14.05
C GLY A 28 6.92 3.83 12.56
N ARG A 29 6.30 3.05 11.66
CA ARG A 29 6.49 3.16 10.19
C ARG A 29 5.37 3.93 9.49
N LEU A 30 4.22 4.11 10.14
CA LEU A 30 3.10 4.87 9.58
C LEU A 30 3.33 6.39 9.73
N PRO A 31 3.35 7.16 8.64
CA PRO A 31 3.36 8.62 8.69
C PRO A 31 2.13 9.18 9.44
N PRO A 32 2.23 10.39 10.02
CA PRO A 32 1.09 11.04 10.68
C PRO A 32 -0.14 11.13 9.77
N GLY A 33 -1.31 10.79 10.30
CA GLY A 33 -2.59 10.86 9.58
C GLY A 33 -2.92 9.64 8.71
N GLN A 34 -2.01 8.66 8.58
CA GLN A 34 -2.28 7.42 7.85
C GLN A 34 -2.83 6.30 8.74
N HIS A 35 -3.58 5.37 8.15
CA HIS A 35 -4.03 4.14 8.80
C HIS A 35 -3.54 2.91 8.03
N GLU A 36 -3.25 1.83 8.75
CA GLU A 36 -2.87 0.55 8.17
C GLU A 36 -4.10 -0.17 7.62
N VAL A 37 -4.00 -0.68 6.40
CA VAL A 37 -4.99 -1.57 5.79
C VAL A 37 -4.36 -2.94 5.57
N ASN A 38 -5.12 -4.00 5.86
CA ASN A 38 -4.65 -5.40 5.73
C ASN A 38 -5.12 -6.07 4.44
N ASN A 39 -5.86 -5.34 3.60
CA ASN A 39 -6.20 -5.77 2.24
C ASN A 39 -5.26 -5.09 1.23
N PHE A 40 -5.17 -5.64 0.03
CA PHE A 40 -4.41 -5.00 -1.05
C PHE A 40 -5.22 -3.81 -1.59
N PRO A 41 -4.78 -2.55 -1.38
CA PRO A 41 -5.53 -1.40 -1.86
C PRO A 41 -5.45 -1.35 -3.39
N VAL A 42 -6.59 -1.31 -4.05
CA VAL A 42 -6.67 -1.11 -5.50
C VAL A 42 -7.03 0.35 -5.75
N LEU A 43 -6.11 1.09 -6.37
CA LEU A 43 -6.36 2.44 -6.89
C LEU A 43 -6.65 2.32 -8.38
N ASP A 44 -7.93 2.32 -8.74
CA ASP A 44 -8.38 2.22 -10.12
C ASP A 44 -8.74 3.60 -10.67
N LEU A 45 -8.22 3.94 -11.85
CA LEU A 45 -8.55 5.16 -12.59
C LEU A 45 -9.72 4.94 -13.58
N GLY A 46 -10.33 3.75 -13.57
CA GLY A 46 -11.48 3.34 -14.36
C GLY A 46 -11.15 2.75 -15.73
N VAL A 47 -9.89 2.81 -16.17
CA VAL A 47 -9.46 2.32 -17.49
C VAL A 47 -8.47 1.17 -17.32
N HIS A 48 -8.85 0.00 -17.84
CA HIS A 48 -8.00 -1.18 -17.89
C HIS A 48 -7.58 -1.46 -19.33
N PRO A 49 -6.37 -1.06 -19.75
CA PRO A 49 -5.90 -1.32 -21.10
C PRO A 49 -5.65 -2.81 -21.32
N GLU A 50 -6.11 -3.32 -22.45
CA GLU A 50 -5.73 -4.66 -22.92
C GLU A 50 -4.40 -4.55 -23.68
N ILE A 51 -3.34 -5.13 -23.11
CA ILE A 51 -1.99 -5.09 -23.68
C ILE A 51 -1.54 -6.53 -23.92
N PRO A 52 -1.73 -7.08 -25.14
CA PRO A 52 -1.28 -8.42 -25.43
C PRO A 52 0.26 -8.45 -25.48
N LEU A 53 0.85 -9.56 -25.01
CA LEU A 53 2.30 -9.65 -24.75
C LEU A 53 3.15 -9.52 -26.01
N ASP A 54 2.61 -9.89 -27.18
CA ASP A 54 3.25 -9.73 -28.49
C ASP A 54 3.39 -8.25 -28.91
N LYS A 55 2.55 -7.36 -28.35
CA LYS A 55 2.58 -5.91 -28.57
C LYS A 55 3.14 -5.13 -27.39
N TRP A 56 3.39 -5.79 -26.26
CA TRP A 56 3.90 -5.14 -25.06
C TRP A 56 5.32 -4.60 -25.28
N GLN A 57 5.59 -3.39 -24.79
CA GLN A 57 6.92 -2.78 -24.82
C GLN A 57 7.17 -1.95 -23.56
N LEU A 58 8.37 -2.04 -22.99
CA LEU A 58 8.91 -1.06 -22.04
C LEU A 58 9.91 -0.16 -22.76
N LYS A 59 9.65 1.15 -22.77
CA LYS A 59 10.52 2.16 -23.38
C LYS A 59 11.20 2.98 -22.30
N ILE A 60 12.53 2.95 -22.28
CA ILE A 60 13.37 3.77 -21.39
C ILE A 60 14.02 4.82 -22.29
N HIS A 61 13.61 6.07 -22.12
CA HIS A 61 14.00 7.19 -22.99
C HIS A 61 13.97 8.52 -22.21
N GLY A 62 14.33 9.62 -22.86
CA GLY A 62 14.43 10.94 -22.24
C GLY A 62 15.89 11.33 -22.07
N GLU A 63 16.27 11.81 -20.88
CA GLU A 63 17.66 12.16 -20.56
C GLU A 63 18.49 10.93 -20.21
N VAL A 64 18.73 10.09 -21.21
CA VAL A 64 19.57 8.89 -21.12
C VAL A 64 20.53 8.83 -22.30
N GLU A 65 21.76 8.39 -22.08
CA GLU A 65 22.75 8.26 -23.16
C GLU A 65 22.34 7.19 -24.19
N ASN A 66 21.77 6.08 -23.71
CA ASN A 66 21.40 4.93 -24.54
C ASN A 66 19.93 4.55 -24.28
N PRO A 67 18.98 5.13 -25.02
CA PRO A 67 17.58 4.72 -24.96
C PRO A 67 17.43 3.24 -25.31
N VAL A 68 16.57 2.52 -24.59
CA VAL A 68 16.29 1.11 -24.86
C VAL A 68 14.80 0.84 -24.91
N THR A 69 14.40 -0.07 -25.80
CA THR A 69 13.05 -0.62 -25.84
C THR A 69 13.15 -2.13 -25.68
N LEU A 70 12.44 -2.65 -24.68
CA LEU A 70 12.39 -4.08 -24.39
C LEU A 70 11.02 -4.63 -24.79
N ASN A 71 11.00 -5.73 -25.54
CA ASN A 71 9.80 -6.55 -25.67
C ASN A 71 9.60 -7.42 -24.42
N TRP A 72 8.49 -8.17 -24.37
CA TRP A 72 8.15 -8.99 -23.20
C TRP A 72 9.24 -10.03 -22.85
N GLU A 73 9.75 -10.75 -23.86
CA GLU A 73 10.78 -11.78 -23.66
C GLU A 73 12.08 -11.18 -23.11
N GLN A 74 12.53 -10.07 -23.68
CA GLN A 74 13.73 -9.35 -23.24
C GLN A 74 13.59 -8.80 -21.81
N PHE A 75 12.42 -8.28 -21.46
CA PHE A 75 12.15 -7.80 -20.10
C PHE A 75 12.18 -8.94 -19.08
N MET A 76 11.55 -10.08 -19.40
CA MET A 76 11.53 -11.24 -18.51
C MET A 76 12.90 -11.92 -18.37
N ALA A 77 13.78 -11.78 -19.35
CA ALA A 77 15.16 -12.27 -19.29
C ALA A 77 16.08 -11.45 -18.35
N LEU A 78 15.63 -10.27 -17.88
CA LEU A 78 16.40 -9.49 -16.91
C LEU A 78 16.51 -10.23 -15.55
N PRO A 79 17.60 -10.03 -14.79
CA PRO A 79 17.76 -10.61 -13.46
C PRO A 79 16.59 -10.27 -12.54
N GLN A 80 15.93 -11.30 -12.01
CA GLN A 80 14.82 -11.15 -11.09
C GLN A 80 15.34 -11.06 -9.65
N PHE A 81 14.73 -10.17 -8.86
CA PHE A 81 14.97 -10.10 -7.42
C PHE A 81 13.64 -9.92 -6.68
N THR A 82 13.65 -10.19 -5.38
CA THR A 82 12.47 -10.00 -4.51
C THR A 82 12.79 -8.94 -3.49
N ASP A 83 11.89 -7.96 -3.37
CA ASP A 83 11.92 -6.92 -2.35
C ASP A 83 10.55 -6.83 -1.68
N VAL A 84 10.55 -6.58 -0.36
CA VAL A 84 9.33 -6.43 0.44
C VAL A 84 9.33 -5.02 1.02
N SER A 85 8.48 -4.18 0.44
CA SER A 85 8.38 -2.75 0.76
C SER A 85 6.95 -2.34 1.08
N ASP A 86 6.79 -1.34 1.95
CA ASP A 86 5.48 -0.76 2.28
C ASP A 86 5.07 0.26 1.20
N PHE A 87 3.79 0.27 0.81
CA PHE A 87 3.22 1.28 -0.08
C PHE A 87 2.29 2.22 0.71
N HIS A 88 2.57 3.53 0.62
CA HIS A 88 1.79 4.56 1.32
C HIS A 88 1.06 5.44 0.29
N CYS A 89 -0.27 5.46 0.35
CA CYS A 89 -1.05 6.40 -0.45
C CYS A 89 -1.07 7.77 0.23
N VAL A 90 -0.79 8.84 -0.52
CA VAL A 90 -0.77 10.22 -0.01
C VAL A 90 -2.07 10.99 -0.31
N THR A 91 -3.06 10.33 -0.90
CA THR A 91 -4.37 10.95 -1.14
C THR A 91 -5.14 11.09 0.18
N THR A 92 -5.76 12.24 0.39
CA THR A 92 -6.63 12.53 1.55
C THR A 92 -8.09 12.26 1.23
#